data_AF-A0A534AQZ3-F1
#
_entry.id   AF-A0A534AQZ3-F1
#
_cell.length_a   1.000
_cell.length_b   1.000
_cell.length_c   1.000
_cell.angle_alpha   90.00
_cell.angle_beta   90.00
_cell.angle_gamma   90.00
#
_symmetry.space_group_name_H-M   'P 1'
#
loop_
_entity.id
_entity.type
_entity.pdbx_description
1 polymer ?
#
loop_
_entity_poly.entity_id
_entity_poly.type
_entity_poly.pdbx_seq_one_letter_code
_entity_poly.pdbx_strand_id
1 'polypeptide(L)' 'PAELIEGALAAGPDWRALAQEVRRRKFGPEPPENWSEKARQARFLQYRGFSADHIRSAVSADFDPDSRT' A
#
# COMPACT_ATOMS: atom_id res chain seq x y z
N PRO A 1 10.42 28.93 -10.84
CA PRO A 1 10.75 28.01 -9.72
C PRO A 1 9.53 27.27 -9.16
N ALA A 2 8.42 27.96 -8.88
CA ALA A 2 7.18 27.34 -8.40
C ALA A 2 6.56 26.34 -9.40
N GLU A 3 6.55 26.66 -10.70
CA GLU A 3 6.00 25.77 -11.74
C GLU A 3 6.71 24.40 -11.85
N LEU A 4 8.01 24.34 -11.55
CA LEU A 4 8.76 23.07 -11.55
C LEU A 4 8.40 22.18 -10.35
N ILE A 5 8.06 22.80 -9.21
CA ILE A 5 7.61 22.10 -8.00
C ILE A 5 6.19 21.57 -8.21
N GLU A 6 5.31 22.38 -8.80
CA GLU A 6 3.94 21.95 -9.12
C GLU A 6 3.91 20.82 -10.14
N GLY A 7 4.75 20.88 -11.19
CA GLY A 7 4.88 19.77 -12.15
C GLY A 7 5.38 18.47 -11.52
N ALA A 8 6.33 18.55 -10.57
CA ALA A 8 6.84 17.37 -9.86
C ALA A 8 5.84 16.79 -8.85
N LEU A 9 5.02 17.62 -8.21
CA LEU A 9 3.94 17.18 -7.33
C LEU A 9 2.78 16.54 -8.12
N ALA A 10 2.44 17.09 -9.29
CA ALA A 10 1.41 16.54 -10.18
C ALA A 10 1.77 15.15 -10.74
N ALA A 11 3.06 14.87 -10.92
CA ALA A 11 3.60 13.58 -11.33
C ALA A 11 4.10 12.74 -10.14
N GLY A 12 3.62 13.02 -8.92
CA GLY A 12 4.07 12.36 -7.69
C GLY A 12 4.09 10.83 -7.79
N PRO A 13 4.90 10.15 -6.96
CA PRO A 13 5.07 8.70 -7.05
C PRO A 13 3.72 7.97 -6.99
N ASP A 14 3.53 6.96 -7.84
CA ASP A 14 2.39 6.05 -7.69
C ASP A 14 2.60 5.19 -6.43
N TRP A 15 2.14 5.72 -5.31
CA TRP A 15 2.27 5.10 -4.01
C TRP A 15 1.52 3.77 -3.91
N ARG A 16 0.46 3.57 -4.73
CA ARG A 16 -0.25 2.29 -4.81
C ARG A 16 0.62 1.25 -5.49
N ALA A 17 1.24 1.59 -6.62
CA ALA A 17 2.19 0.71 -7.30
C ALA A 17 3.40 0.39 -6.41
N LEU A 18 3.91 1.37 -5.66
CA LEU A 18 5.01 1.15 -4.73
C LEU A 18 4.62 0.20 -3.58
N ALA A 19 3.44 0.36 -3.00
CA ALA A 19 2.94 -0.54 -1.95
C ALA A 19 2.80 -1.99 -2.46
N GLN A 20 2.26 -2.17 -3.68
CA GLN A 20 2.14 -3.48 -4.32
C GLN A 20 3.52 -4.12 -4.54
N GLU A 21 4.49 -3.37 -5.05
CA GLU A 21 5.84 -3.87 -5.29
C GLU A 21 6.54 -4.26 -3.98
N VAL A 22 6.47 -3.41 -2.97
CA VAL A 22 7.05 -3.70 -1.64
C VAL A 22 6.41 -4.94 -1.02
N ARG A 23 5.09 -5.10 -1.14
CA ARG A 23 4.35 -6.29 -0.71
C ARG A 23 4.84 -7.53 -1.46
N ARG A 24 4.91 -7.46 -2.80
CA ARG A 24 5.33 -8.59 -3.65
C ARG A 24 6.75 -9.05 -3.36
N ARG A 25 7.68 -8.11 -3.17
CA ARG A 25 9.07 -8.44 -2.79
C ARG A 25 9.19 -9.19 -1.47
N LYS A 26 8.28 -8.94 -0.52
CA LYS A 26 8.32 -9.56 0.82
C LYS A 26 7.55 -10.87 0.91
N PHE A 27 6.41 -10.98 0.23
CA PHE A 27 5.43 -12.07 0.41
C PHE A 27 5.18 -12.91 -0.85
N GLY A 28 5.81 -12.57 -1.97
CA GLY A 28 5.59 -13.23 -3.25
C GLY A 28 4.53 -12.53 -4.12
N PRO A 29 4.39 -12.92 -5.39
CA PRO A 29 3.40 -12.35 -6.30
C PRO A 29 1.96 -12.78 -5.97
N GLU A 30 1.76 -13.90 -5.28
CA GLU A 30 0.43 -14.46 -4.99
C GLU A 30 -0.31 -13.61 -3.95
N PRO A 31 -1.60 -13.28 -4.15
CA PRO A 31 -2.38 -12.52 -3.18
C PRO A 31 -2.57 -13.30 -1.86
N PRO A 32 -2.82 -12.61 -0.73
CA PRO A 32 -3.07 -13.29 0.54
C PRO A 32 -4.39 -14.08 0.49
N GLU A 33 -4.34 -15.37 0.84
CA GLU A 33 -5.49 -16.27 0.73
C GLU A 33 -6.51 -16.11 1.87
N ASN A 34 -6.05 -15.68 3.05
CA ASN A 34 -6.87 -15.62 4.25
C ASN A 34 -6.71 -14.29 5.00
N TRP A 35 -7.61 -14.06 5.95
CA TRP A 35 -7.68 -12.80 6.70
C TRP A 35 -6.43 -12.57 7.57
N SER A 36 -5.85 -13.62 8.14
CA SER A 36 -4.62 -13.55 8.93
C SER A 36 -3.43 -13.09 8.09
N GLU A 37 -3.29 -13.61 6.86
CA GLU A 37 -2.27 -13.18 5.91
C GLU A 37 -2.51 -11.73 5.47
N LYS A 38 -3.75 -11.34 5.19
CA LYS A 38 -4.10 -9.94 4.90
C LYS A 38 -3.66 -9.00 6.02
N ALA A 39 -3.98 -9.33 7.28
CA ALA A 39 -3.59 -8.53 8.44
C ALA A 39 -2.07 -8.46 8.65
N ARG A 40 -1.36 -9.59 8.46
CA ARG A 40 0.11 -9.64 8.55
C ARG A 40 0.78 -8.75 7.50
N GLN A 41 0.31 -8.82 6.25
CA GLN A 41 0.86 -8.03 5.15
C GLN A 41 0.53 -6.54 5.29
N ALA A 42 -0.68 -6.22 5.74
CA ALA A 42 -1.10 -4.85 6.04
C ALA A 42 -0.27 -4.20 7.14
N ARG A 43 -0.04 -4.90 8.27
CA ARG A 43 0.83 -4.41 9.37
C ARG A 43 2.26 -4.16 8.87
N PHE A 44 2.78 -5.04 8.03
CA PHE A 44 4.10 -4.84 7.43
C PHE A 44 4.17 -3.55 6.59
N LEU A 45 3.16 -3.27 5.76
CA LEU A 45 3.11 -2.06 4.95
C LEU A 45 2.87 -0.81 5.80
N GLN A 46 2.03 -0.90 6.84
CA GLN A 46 1.81 0.20 7.78
C GLN A 46 3.11 0.60 8.49
N TYR A 47 3.91 -0.36 8.94
CA TYR A 47 5.25 -0.10 9.50
C TYR A 47 6.24 0.49 8.48
N ARG A 48 5.93 0.44 7.19
CA ARG A 48 6.72 1.05 6.11
C ARG A 48 6.19 2.43 5.72
N GLY A 49 5.18 2.94 6.43
CA GLY A 49 4.62 4.27 6.26
C GLY A 49 3.54 4.37 5.20
N PHE A 50 3.02 3.25 4.69
CA PHE A 50 1.90 3.28 3.76
C PHE A 50 0.58 3.59 4.48
N SER A 51 -0.26 4.42 3.86
CA SER A 51 -1.61 4.71 4.34
C SER A 51 -2.55 3.52 4.13
N ALA A 52 -3.70 3.51 4.81
CA ALA A 52 -4.72 2.49 4.63
C ALA A 52 -5.18 2.33 3.18
N ASP A 53 -5.26 3.44 2.44
CA ASP A 53 -5.62 3.43 1.02
C ASP A 53 -4.57 2.73 0.14
N HIS A 54 -3.28 2.99 0.38
CA HIS A 54 -2.20 2.29 -0.31
C HIS A 54 -2.18 0.81 0.07
N ILE A 55 -2.42 0.48 1.34
CA ILE A 55 -2.48 -0.90 1.84
C ILE A 55 -3.61 -1.68 1.19
N ARG A 56 -4.82 -1.10 1.09
CA ARG A 56 -5.95 -1.70 0.38
C ARG A 56 -5.61 -2.07 -1.06
N SER A 57 -4.91 -1.19 -1.76
CA SER A 57 -4.48 -1.46 -3.14
C SER A 57 -3.45 -2.59 -3.27
N ALA A 58 -2.72 -2.90 -2.20
CA ALA A 58 -1.66 -3.91 -2.21
C ALA A 58 -2.08 -5.27 -1.63
N VAL A 59 -3.09 -5.30 -0.76
CA VAL A 59 -3.51 -6.49 0.00
C VAL A 59 -4.85 -7.02 -0.48
N SER A 60 -5.88 -6.16 -0.57
CA SER A 60 -7.24 -6.45 -1.05
C SER A 60 -8.10 -5.20 -0.89
N ALA A 61 -8.93 -4.86 -1.87
CA ALA A 61 -9.82 -3.69 -1.80
C ALA A 61 -10.83 -3.77 -0.64
N ASP A 62 -11.26 -4.98 -0.28
CA ASP A 62 -12.25 -5.24 0.79
C ASP A 62 -11.63 -5.31 2.19
N PHE A 63 -10.30 -5.19 2.31
CA PHE A 63 -9.60 -5.28 3.58
C PHE A 63 -9.35 -3.89 4.16
N ASP A 64 -10.07 -3.51 5.21
CA ASP A 64 -9.78 -2.29 5.94
C ASP A 64 -8.86 -2.60 7.15
N PRO A 65 -7.59 -2.16 7.15
CA PRO A 65 -6.69 -2.37 8.30
C PRO A 65 -7.12 -1.59 9.55
N ASP A 66 -7.85 -0.48 9.36
CA ASP A 66 -8.18 0.47 10.43
C ASP A 66 -9.65 0.36 10.86
N SER A 67 -10.44 -0.54 10.27
CA SER A 67 -11.78 -0.89 10.75
C SER A 67 -11.66 -1.59 12.10
N ARG A 68 -11.53 -0.80 13.16
CA ARG A 68 -11.71 -1.23 14.54
C ARG A 68 -13.18 -1.55 14.77
N THR A 69 -13.45 -2.80 15.11
CA THR A 69 -14.40 -3.13 16.18
C THR A 69 -13.91 -2.51 17.49
#